data_AF-A0A7C3L9C4-F1
#
_entry.id   AF-A0A7C3L9C4-F1
#
_cell.length_a   1.000
_cell.length_b   1.000
_cell.length_c   1.000
_cell.angle_alpha   90.00
_cell.angle_beta   90.00
_cell.angle_gamma   90.00
#
_symmetry.space_group_name_H-M   'P 1'
#
loop_
_entity.id
_entity.type
_entity.pdbx_description
1 polymer ?
#
loop_
_entity_poly.entity_id
_entity_poly.type
_entity_poly.pdbx_seq_one_letter_code
_entity_poly.pdbx_strand_id
1 'polypeptide(L)'
;MEKEIKRPSLLTSKDYGQKGFTLIELIMVIVILGILVAVAVPKYQSLKGDASTAAANGMYAGAQAACAINFANNMLHPGGTLITNGATLLGAMDNPPSDWAVPAGGETSPPTIVATISGTPYTITITSVETATSKAALSKSW
;
A
#
# COMPACT_ATOMS: atom_id res chain seq x y z
N MET A 1 70.75 -18.73 53.37
CA MET A 1 70.45 -19.19 51.99
C MET A 1 68.95 -19.22 51.86
N GLU A 2 68.33 -18.06 51.67
CA GLU A 2 66.89 -17.94 51.47
C GLU A 2 66.70 -17.51 50.01
N LYS A 3 66.23 -18.43 49.18
CA LYS A 3 65.89 -18.13 47.79
C LYS A 3 64.45 -17.62 47.78
N GLU A 4 64.31 -16.32 47.63
CA GLU A 4 63.03 -15.66 47.45
C GLU A 4 62.39 -16.15 46.13
N ILE A 5 61.32 -16.94 46.24
CA ILE A 5 60.56 -17.42 45.09
C ILE A 5 59.71 -16.27 44.57
N LYS A 6 60.21 -15.59 43.53
CA LYS A 6 59.53 -14.53 42.80
C LYS A 6 58.27 -15.09 42.11
N ARG A 7 57.08 -14.77 42.63
CA ARG A 7 55.79 -15.11 42.01
C ARG A 7 55.58 -14.27 40.73
N PRO A 8 55.18 -14.86 39.59
CA PRO A 8 54.91 -14.09 38.38
C PRO A 8 53.69 -13.19 38.57
N SER A 9 53.86 -11.89 38.29
CA SER A 9 52.80 -10.87 38.34
C SER A 9 51.75 -11.16 37.27
N LEU A 10 50.50 -11.35 37.70
CA LEU A 10 49.36 -11.58 36.82
C LEU A 10 49.15 -10.38 35.90
N LEU A 11 49.02 -10.66 34.60
CA LEU A 11 48.79 -9.68 33.55
C LEU A 11 47.50 -8.90 33.87
N THR A 12 47.66 -7.62 34.20
CA THR A 12 46.56 -6.67 34.30
C THR A 12 45.83 -6.62 32.95
N SER A 13 44.62 -7.19 32.89
CA SER A 13 43.68 -6.90 31.82
C SER A 13 43.40 -5.40 31.85
N LYS A 14 43.78 -4.72 30.77
CA LYS A 14 43.47 -3.31 30.60
C LYS A 14 41.98 -3.19 30.34
N ASP A 15 41.20 -2.97 31.39
CA ASP A 15 39.79 -2.62 31.27
C ASP A 15 39.70 -1.26 30.57
N TYR A 16 39.25 -1.26 29.32
CA TYR A 16 38.81 -0.03 28.66
C TYR A 16 37.56 0.41 29.41
N GLY A 17 37.75 1.28 30.41
CA GLY A 17 36.70 1.71 31.31
C GLY A 17 35.42 2.00 30.52
N GLN A 18 34.32 1.37 30.93
CA GLN A 18 33.00 1.58 30.34
C GLN A 18 32.67 3.07 30.42
N LYS A 19 32.94 3.78 29.32
CA LYS A 19 32.54 5.17 29.15
C LYS A 19 31.02 5.15 28.96
N GLY A 20 30.29 5.52 30.00
CA GLY A 20 28.85 5.76 29.89
C GLY A 20 28.56 6.89 28.90
N PHE A 21 27.43 6.80 28.21
CA PHE A 21 26.90 7.89 27.38
C PHE A 21 26.68 9.13 28.26
N THR A 22 27.05 10.31 27.76
CA THR A 22 26.77 11.56 28.45
C THR A 22 25.30 11.93 28.29
N LEU A 23 24.71 12.57 29.30
CA LEU A 23 23.34 13.08 29.20
C LEU A 23 23.18 14.08 28.04
N ILE A 24 24.23 14.87 27.77
CA ILE A 24 24.21 15.85 26.68
C ILE A 24 24.16 15.17 25.31
N GLU A 25 24.83 14.02 25.12
CA GLU A 25 24.75 13.25 23.88
C GLU A 25 23.34 12.73 23.63
N LEU A 26 22.66 12.22 24.67
CA LEU A 26 21.29 11.75 24.53
C LEU A 26 20.32 12.90 24.21
N ILE A 27 20.49 14.06 24.86
CA ILE A 27 19.67 15.25 24.63
C ILE A 27 19.86 15.79 23.20
N MET A 28 21.10 15.88 22.72
CA MET A 28 21.38 16.35 21.37
C MET A 28 20.72 15.45 20.31
N VAL A 29 20.75 14.13 20.50
CA VAL A 29 20.14 13.16 19.58
C VAL A 29 18.63 13.34 19.49
N ILE A 30 17.92 13.44 20.63
CA ILE A 30 16.46 13.63 20.62
C ILE A 30 16.05 14.99 20.05
N VAL A 31 16.88 16.03 20.22
CA VAL A 31 16.64 17.35 19.61
C VAL A 31 16.74 17.27 18.08
N ILE A 32 17.78 16.62 17.57
CA ILE A 32 17.95 16.43 16.11
C ILE A 32 16.79 15.57 15.56
N LEU A 33 16.45 14.46 16.21
CA LEU A 33 15.33 13.62 15.80
C LEU A 33 14.00 14.38 15.87
N GLY A 34 13.78 15.23 16.87
CA GLY A 34 12.59 16.06 16.99
C GLY A 34 12.43 17.02 15.80
N ILE A 35 13.51 17.67 15.36
CA ILE A 35 13.50 18.56 14.18
C ILE A 35 13.23 17.76 12.91
N LEU A 36 13.89 16.61 12.74
CA LEU A 36 13.67 15.75 11.57
C LEU A 36 12.24 15.23 11.50
N VAL A 37 11.65 14.83 12.62
CA VAL A 37 10.25 14.36 12.69
C VAL A 37 9.28 15.49 12.33
N ALA A 38 9.51 16.70 12.85
CA ALA A 38 8.64 17.85 12.58
C ALA A 38 8.49 18.15 11.07
N VAL A 39 9.56 17.98 10.30
CA VAL A 39 9.53 18.19 8.83
C VAL A 39 9.16 16.92 8.05
N ALA A 40 9.52 15.74 8.54
CA ALA A 40 9.31 14.49 7.82
C ALA A 40 7.85 14.01 7.88
N VAL A 41 7.16 14.19 9.01
CA VAL A 41 5.79 13.68 9.19
C VAL A 41 4.80 14.28 8.18
N PRO A 42 4.69 15.61 8.01
CA PRO A 42 3.74 16.18 7.04
C PRO A 42 3.99 15.69 5.61
N LYS A 43 5.26 15.62 5.20
CA LYS A 43 5.67 15.14 3.87
C LYS A 43 5.37 13.64 3.68
N TYR A 44 5.60 12.83 4.70
CA TYR A 44 5.29 11.40 4.64
C TYR A 44 3.79 11.14 4.51
N GLN A 45 2.96 11.95 5.18
CA GLN A 45 1.51 11.84 5.07
C GLN A 45 1.01 12.20 3.66
N SER A 46 1.55 13.27 3.04
CA SER A 46 1.17 13.62 1.66
C SER A 46 1.59 12.54 0.67
N LEU A 47 2.85 12.05 0.76
CA LEU A 47 3.36 10.99 -0.12
C LEU A 47 2.53 9.71 -0.02
N LYS A 48 2.04 9.36 1.17
CA LYS A 48 1.14 8.21 1.34
C LYS A 48 -0.21 8.42 0.65
N GLY A 49 -0.77 9.63 0.71
CA GLY A 49 -2.01 9.98 -0.01
C GLY A 49 -1.82 9.88 -1.53
N ASP A 50 -0.74 10.46 -2.04
CA ASP A 50 -0.38 10.42 -3.47
C ASP A 50 -0.15 8.98 -3.95
N ALA A 51 0.56 8.17 -3.16
CA ALA A 51 0.80 6.76 -3.46
C ALA A 51 -0.51 5.95 -3.50
N SER A 52 -1.43 6.22 -2.57
CA SER A 52 -2.75 5.58 -2.52
C SER A 52 -3.57 5.93 -3.76
N THR A 53 -3.56 7.21 -4.16
CA THR A 53 -4.24 7.69 -5.36
C THR A 53 -3.61 7.11 -6.63
N ALA A 54 -2.29 7.01 -6.70
CA ALA A 54 -1.59 6.41 -7.84
C ALA A 54 -1.94 4.92 -7.99
N ALA A 55 -1.97 4.17 -6.88
CA ALA A 55 -2.39 2.76 -6.89
C ALA A 55 -3.85 2.60 -7.35
N ALA A 56 -4.77 3.45 -6.86
CA ALA A 56 -6.16 3.44 -7.28
C ALA A 56 -6.33 3.81 -8.76
N ASN A 57 -5.52 4.74 -9.29
CA ASN A 57 -5.49 5.05 -10.72
C ASN A 57 -5.02 3.87 -11.57
N GLY A 58 -3.98 3.14 -11.13
CA GLY A 58 -3.52 1.92 -11.80
C GLY A 58 -4.63 0.87 -11.85
N MET A 59 -5.35 0.71 -10.74
CA MET A 59 -6.51 -0.17 -10.66
C MET A 59 -7.66 0.24 -11.59
N TYR A 60 -7.97 1.53 -11.64
CA TYR A 60 -8.97 2.05 -12.57
C TYR A 60 -8.59 1.81 -14.04
N ALA A 61 -7.31 2.00 -14.39
CA ALA A 61 -6.82 1.68 -15.73
C ALA A 61 -6.93 0.17 -16.05
N GLY A 62 -6.61 -0.70 -15.09
CA GLY A 62 -6.81 -2.14 -15.20
C GLY A 62 -8.26 -2.52 -15.42
N ALA A 63 -9.19 -1.91 -14.67
CA ALA A 63 -10.62 -2.13 -14.84
C ALA A 63 -11.13 -1.68 -16.22
N GLN A 64 -10.64 -0.54 -16.74
CA GLN A 64 -10.97 -0.08 -18.09
C GLN A 64 -10.46 -1.03 -19.18
N ALA A 65 -9.24 -1.56 -19.02
CA ALA A 65 -8.66 -2.55 -19.91
C ALA A 65 -9.48 -3.85 -19.90
N ALA A 66 -9.89 -4.32 -18.71
CA ALA A 66 -10.76 -5.46 -18.54
C ALA A 66 -12.10 -5.27 -19.28
N CYS A 67 -12.74 -4.10 -19.17
CA CYS A 67 -13.95 -3.79 -19.94
C CYS A 67 -13.72 -3.86 -21.46
N ALA A 68 -12.60 -3.35 -21.95
CA ALA A 68 -12.30 -3.38 -23.39
C ALA A 68 -12.07 -4.81 -23.90
N ILE A 69 -11.32 -5.62 -23.14
CA ILE A 69 -11.01 -7.01 -23.49
C ILE A 69 -12.26 -7.89 -23.39
N ASN A 70 -13.05 -7.75 -22.32
CA ASN A 70 -14.30 -8.50 -22.14
C ASN A 70 -15.28 -8.23 -23.28
N PHE A 71 -15.49 -6.95 -23.61
CA PHE A 71 -16.32 -6.56 -24.74
C PHE A 71 -15.83 -7.12 -26.07
N ALA A 72 -14.53 -7.00 -26.36
CA ALA A 72 -13.96 -7.57 -27.59
C ALA A 72 -14.14 -9.09 -27.67
N ASN A 73 -13.98 -9.80 -26.55
CA ASN A 73 -14.21 -11.25 -26.49
C ASN A 73 -15.68 -11.60 -26.73
N ASN A 74 -16.61 -10.87 -26.10
CA ASN A 74 -18.05 -11.09 -26.27
C ASN A 74 -18.55 -10.78 -27.69
N MET A 75 -17.88 -9.86 -28.41
CA MET A 75 -18.17 -9.62 -29.83
C MET A 75 -17.75 -10.80 -30.74
N LEU A 76 -16.68 -11.51 -30.39
CA LEU A 76 -16.19 -12.67 -31.14
C LEU A 76 -16.93 -13.95 -30.74
N HIS A 77 -17.29 -14.06 -29.46
CA HIS A 77 -17.94 -15.23 -28.86
C HIS A 77 -19.25 -14.80 -28.18
N PRO A 78 -20.37 -14.78 -28.93
CA PRO A 78 -21.66 -14.44 -28.37
C PRO A 78 -22.05 -15.38 -27.22
N GLY A 79 -22.48 -14.83 -26.09
CA GLY A 79 -22.92 -15.58 -24.91
C GLY A 79 -21.95 -15.59 -23.72
N GLY A 80 -20.83 -14.85 -23.80
CA GLY A 80 -19.95 -14.62 -22.65
C GLY A 80 -20.60 -13.75 -21.56
N THR A 81 -19.99 -13.77 -20.37
CA THR A 81 -20.44 -12.97 -19.23
C THR A 81 -20.20 -11.49 -19.48
N LEU A 82 -21.28 -10.70 -19.53
CA LEU A 82 -21.25 -9.25 -19.66
C LEU A 82 -20.88 -8.60 -18.33
N ILE A 83 -20.14 -7.49 -18.38
CA ILE A 83 -19.89 -6.65 -17.21
C ILE A 83 -21.13 -5.82 -16.88
N THR A 84 -21.90 -6.26 -15.90
CA THR A 84 -23.15 -5.62 -15.47
C THR A 84 -23.14 -5.14 -14.02
N ASN A 85 -22.20 -5.63 -13.23
CA ASN A 85 -22.06 -5.30 -11.81
C ASN A 85 -20.60 -5.35 -11.33
N GLY A 86 -20.37 -5.00 -10.06
CA GLY A 86 -19.03 -5.03 -9.47
C GLY A 86 -18.37 -6.41 -9.49
N ALA A 87 -19.15 -7.50 -9.32
CA ALA A 87 -18.61 -8.85 -9.28
C ALA A 87 -18.13 -9.32 -10.67
N THR A 88 -18.92 -9.03 -11.71
CA THR A 88 -18.55 -9.33 -13.11
C THR A 88 -17.40 -8.46 -13.59
N LEU A 89 -17.31 -7.20 -13.14
CA LEU A 89 -16.14 -6.36 -13.38
C LEU A 89 -14.88 -6.95 -12.73
N LEU A 90 -14.95 -7.31 -11.44
CA LEU A 90 -13.82 -7.87 -10.72
C LEU A 90 -13.37 -9.20 -11.33
N GLY A 91 -14.30 -10.04 -11.76
CA GLY A 91 -14.01 -11.31 -12.45
C GLY A 91 -13.45 -11.14 -13.86
N ALA A 92 -13.66 -9.99 -14.51
CA ALA A 92 -13.08 -9.68 -15.81
C ALA A 92 -11.65 -9.11 -15.71
N MET A 93 -11.22 -8.67 -14.53
CA MET A 93 -9.87 -8.14 -14.30
C MET A 93 -8.85 -9.26 -14.16
N ASP A 94 -7.65 -9.03 -14.68
CA ASP A 94 -6.52 -9.93 -14.46
C ASP A 94 -5.93 -9.69 -13.07
N ASN A 95 -6.01 -10.71 -12.20
CA ASN A 95 -5.52 -10.71 -10.82
C ASN A 95 -5.81 -9.39 -10.05
N PRO A 96 -7.08 -9.04 -9.80
CA PRO A 96 -7.39 -7.86 -9.01
C PRO A 96 -6.83 -8.00 -7.58
N PRO A 97 -6.28 -6.93 -6.98
CA PRO A 97 -5.85 -6.93 -5.60
C PRO A 97 -7.00 -7.28 -4.65
N SER A 98 -6.70 -8.05 -3.59
CA SER A 98 -7.66 -8.51 -2.59
C SER A 98 -8.42 -7.39 -1.87
N ASP A 99 -7.88 -6.17 -1.89
CA ASP A 99 -8.45 -5.02 -1.20
C ASP A 99 -9.64 -4.40 -1.95
N TRP A 100 -9.80 -4.73 -3.24
CA TRP A 100 -10.93 -4.27 -4.06
C TRP A 100 -12.06 -5.29 -4.01
N ALA A 101 -13.21 -4.87 -3.50
CA ALA A 101 -14.37 -5.73 -3.34
C ALA A 101 -15.65 -5.03 -3.75
N VAL A 102 -16.69 -5.83 -3.97
CA VAL A 102 -18.05 -5.31 -4.12
C VAL A 102 -18.58 -4.99 -2.71
N PRO A 103 -18.95 -3.73 -2.41
CA PRO A 103 -19.50 -3.42 -1.09
C PRO A 103 -20.87 -4.08 -0.92
N ALA A 104 -21.25 -4.39 0.32
CA ALA A 104 -22.57 -4.96 0.60
C ALA A 104 -23.68 -4.03 0.06
N GLY A 105 -24.53 -4.55 -0.82
CA GLY A 105 -25.59 -3.79 -1.50
C GLY A 105 -25.14 -2.99 -2.73
N GLY A 106 -23.84 -2.99 -3.09
CA GLY A 106 -23.29 -2.32 -4.27
C GLY A 106 -23.42 -3.10 -5.58
N GLU A 107 -24.28 -4.13 -5.61
CA GLU A 107 -24.40 -5.03 -6.76
C GLU A 107 -25.34 -4.51 -7.85
N THR A 108 -26.30 -3.63 -7.50
CA THR A 108 -27.45 -3.35 -8.39
C THR A 108 -27.68 -1.88 -8.70
N SER A 109 -27.32 -0.90 -7.85
CA SER A 109 -27.45 0.51 -8.22
C SER A 109 -26.74 1.54 -7.31
N PRO A 110 -25.78 2.35 -7.81
CA PRO A 110 -25.01 2.03 -9.00
C PRO A 110 -24.09 0.83 -8.71
N PRO A 111 -23.80 -0.03 -9.69
CA PRO A 111 -22.90 -1.15 -9.45
C PRO A 111 -21.47 -0.63 -9.23
N THR A 112 -20.84 -1.03 -8.12
CA THR A 112 -19.53 -0.51 -7.71
C THR A 112 -18.56 -1.57 -7.25
N ILE A 113 -17.28 -1.25 -7.34
CA ILE A 113 -16.20 -1.87 -6.55
C ILE A 113 -15.52 -0.78 -5.72
N VAL A 114 -15.12 -1.13 -4.50
CA VAL A 114 -14.55 -0.21 -3.52
C VAL A 114 -13.32 -0.83 -2.88
N ALA A 115 -12.33 0.01 -2.63
CA ALA A 115 -11.21 -0.30 -1.73
C ALA A 115 -11.05 0.83 -0.70
N THR A 116 -10.71 0.48 0.54
CA THR A 116 -10.40 1.47 1.58
C THR A 116 -8.90 1.49 1.81
N ILE A 117 -8.23 2.55 1.36
CA ILE A 117 -6.77 2.69 1.47
C ILE A 117 -6.48 3.80 2.48
N SER A 118 -5.76 3.48 3.56
CA SER A 118 -5.45 4.41 4.64
C SER A 118 -6.67 5.14 5.22
N GLY A 119 -7.83 4.48 5.27
CA GLY A 119 -9.09 5.04 5.78
C GLY A 119 -9.87 5.92 4.79
N THR A 120 -9.37 6.09 3.56
CA THR A 120 -10.08 6.81 2.48
C THR A 120 -10.71 5.80 1.53
N PRO A 121 -12.03 5.88 1.25
CA PRO A 121 -12.67 5.01 0.27
C PRO A 121 -12.35 5.46 -1.16
N TYR A 122 -11.97 4.52 -2.00
CA TYR A 122 -11.77 4.68 -3.44
C TYR A 122 -12.83 3.84 -4.15
N THR A 123 -13.67 4.49 -4.94
CA THR A 123 -14.81 3.84 -5.58
C THR A 123 -14.68 3.89 -7.09
N ILE A 124 -14.90 2.75 -7.75
CA ILE A 124 -15.11 2.67 -9.19
C ILE A 124 -16.57 2.29 -9.41
N THR A 125 -17.25 3.07 -10.24
CA THR A 125 -18.67 2.90 -10.54
C THR A 125 -18.86 2.55 -12.00
N ILE A 126 -19.66 1.53 -12.27
CA ILE A 126 -20.12 1.20 -13.61
C ILE A 126 -21.25 2.17 -13.95
N THR A 127 -20.97 3.15 -14.80
CA THR A 127 -21.95 4.16 -15.24
C THR A 127 -22.84 3.67 -16.36
N SER A 128 -22.37 2.69 -17.13
CA SER A 128 -23.16 2.01 -18.14
C SER A 128 -22.71 0.57 -18.20
N VAL A 129 -23.67 -0.35 -18.08
CA VAL A 129 -23.41 -1.78 -18.17
C VAL A 129 -23.04 -2.16 -19.59
N GLU A 130 -22.26 -3.23 -19.73
CA GLU A 130 -21.97 -3.83 -21.02
C GLU A 130 -23.22 -4.45 -21.62
N THR A 131 -23.36 -4.30 -22.94
CA THR A 131 -24.38 -4.95 -23.75
C THR A 131 -23.72 -5.62 -24.95
N ALA A 132 -24.49 -6.41 -25.71
CA ALA A 132 -23.99 -7.06 -26.93
C ALA A 132 -23.42 -6.08 -27.98
N THR A 133 -23.73 -4.78 -27.86
CA THR A 133 -23.32 -3.75 -28.83
C THR A 133 -22.56 -2.59 -28.19
N SER A 134 -22.43 -2.53 -26.86
CA SER A 134 -21.76 -1.44 -26.16
C SER A 134 -20.91 -1.95 -25.01
N LYS A 135 -19.66 -1.48 -24.95
CA LYS A 135 -18.74 -1.70 -23.82
C LYS A 135 -19.28 -1.06 -22.54
N ALA A 136 -18.98 -1.66 -21.38
CA ALA A 136 -19.18 -0.99 -20.10
C ALA A 136 -18.39 0.33 -19.99
N ALA A 137 -19.02 1.31 -19.34
CA ALA A 137 -18.39 2.59 -19.01
C ALA A 137 -18.18 2.69 -17.49
N LEU A 138 -17.02 3.20 -17.10
CA LEU A 138 -16.61 3.33 -15.71
C LEU A 138 -16.41 4.81 -15.36
N SER A 139 -16.70 5.17 -14.12
CA SER A 139 -16.27 6.40 -13.49
C SER A 139 -15.55 6.09 -12.18
N LYS A 140 -14.87 7.08 -11.64
CA LYS A 140 -14.03 6.96 -10.46
C LYS A 140 -14.32 8.08 -9.48
N SER A 141 -14.28 7.78 -8.18
CA SER A 141 -14.50 8.74 -7.11
C SER A 141 -13.48 8.51 -6.00
N TRP A 142 -12.61 9.49 -5.83
CA TRP A 142 -11.69 9.71 -4.72
C TRP A 142 -11.28 11.18 -4.70
#